data_AF-A0A1C3UVB5-F1
#
_entry.id   AF-A0A1C3UVB5-F1
#
_cell.length_a   1.000
_cell.length_b   1.000
_cell.length_c   1.000
_cell.angle_alpha   90.00
_cell.angle_beta   90.00
_cell.angle_gamma   90.00
#
_symmetry.space_group_name_H-M   'P 1'
#
loop_
_entity.id
_entity.type
_entity.pdbx_description
1 polymer ?
#
loop_
_entity_poly.entity_id
_entity_poly.type
_entity_poly.pdbx_seq_one_letter_code
_entity_poly.pdbx_strand_id
1 'polypeptide(L)'
;MQKLFSWASKWWPGLIPLAVMWGFAAWNNTLPVEADLSARSSAALKDTVLDKTRIAVDGRDVSLAADAFSEEGRRDAVMAVETVPGVRLVDDRTRLVPEAKPFVWNAERDVVRVTLSGSAPLPSMRARLTEAARKEVGGVEVADQMGLARGAPPRFEAAAMLLLDQIGKLKDGKITITDTKVNLSGMARELGGREAIAAALKNLPEGFSIAANEIKAPPYIFQAYKDPVAATVTLTGYVPDNNVHAAIGTSASRKFFTEKVVDNLKASIGAPGSFSTAVIAALGALSRLSTGTLVVSDREVKLSGDALYEGAANEMRAGLGKDFPKNWQYKPEITVKPAAGPVDGTVCQQLFSELLTKGKIRFANRRADIDPDSAGILDRLIETALRCPTTNIEVVGHTDADGEDAFNQALSEKRAQAVIDYLVKAGLPASRFTAVGHGSTQPVAGNDTDEGKAQNRRIEFLVR
;
A
#
# COMPACT_ATOMS: atom_id res chain seq x y z
N MET A 1 55.13 -96.31 -19.85
CA MET A 1 55.19 -94.98 -19.20
C MET A 1 54.53 -95.10 -17.83
N GLN A 2 55.26 -95.56 -16.83
CA GLN A 2 55.81 -94.72 -15.75
C GLN A 2 54.76 -93.90 -14.99
N LYS A 3 54.34 -94.47 -13.84
CA LYS A 3 54.03 -93.83 -12.54
C LYS A 3 53.61 -92.37 -12.57
N LEU A 4 52.31 -92.08 -12.45
CA LEU A 4 51.86 -90.84 -11.81
C LEU A 4 50.60 -91.10 -10.95
N PHE A 5 50.78 -90.90 -9.65
CA PHE A 5 49.79 -90.63 -8.61
C PHE A 5 48.88 -91.76 -8.07
N SER A 6 49.42 -92.45 -7.05
CA SER A 6 48.64 -92.90 -5.89
C SER A 6 48.45 -91.74 -4.89
N TRP A 7 47.24 -91.21 -4.76
CA TRP A 7 46.76 -90.31 -3.69
C TRP A 7 45.23 -90.49 -3.67
N ALA A 8 44.47 -90.58 -2.58
CA ALA A 8 44.64 -90.88 -1.17
C ALA A 8 43.20 -91.11 -0.64
N SER A 9 42.98 -92.01 0.31
CA SER A 9 41.69 -92.25 1.01
C SER A 9 41.25 -91.10 1.93
N LYS A 10 41.58 -89.87 1.54
CA LYS A 10 41.56 -88.68 2.38
C LYS A 10 40.85 -87.58 1.60
N TRP A 11 39.64 -87.22 2.04
CA TRP A 11 38.75 -86.21 1.46
C TRP A 11 39.19 -84.76 1.78
N TRP A 12 40.05 -84.58 2.79
CA TRP A 12 40.52 -83.28 3.26
C TRP A 12 41.38 -82.45 2.27
N PRO A 13 42.14 -83.00 1.29
CA PRO A 13 42.84 -82.20 0.29
C PRO A 13 41.88 -81.43 -0.64
N GLY A 14 40.62 -81.88 -0.77
CA GLY A 14 39.57 -81.15 -1.47
C GLY A 14 38.97 -80.00 -0.65
N LEU A 15 39.09 -80.02 0.67
CA LEU A 15 38.65 -78.91 1.53
C LEU A 15 39.52 -77.68 1.39
N ILE A 16 40.81 -77.83 1.05
CA ILE A 16 41.73 -76.70 0.84
C ILE A 16 41.30 -75.84 -0.36
N PRO A 17 41.14 -76.37 -1.58
CA PRO A 17 40.65 -75.59 -2.71
C PRO A 17 39.20 -75.13 -2.52
N LEU A 18 38.35 -75.88 -1.82
CA LEU A 18 37.01 -75.42 -1.46
C LEU A 18 37.05 -74.22 -0.50
N ALA A 19 37.91 -74.25 0.52
CA ALA A 19 38.10 -73.15 1.46
C ALA A 19 38.73 -71.93 0.80
N VAL A 20 39.66 -72.14 -0.15
CA VAL A 20 40.25 -71.07 -0.97
C VAL A 20 39.20 -70.48 -1.92
N MET A 21 38.38 -71.31 -2.59
CA MET A 21 37.26 -70.83 -3.41
C MET A 21 36.23 -70.09 -2.58
N TRP A 22 35.88 -70.61 -1.40
CA TRP A 22 34.93 -70.00 -0.49
C TRP A 22 35.47 -68.68 0.04
N GLY A 23 36.75 -68.61 0.44
CA GLY A 23 37.41 -67.38 0.85
C GLY A 23 37.49 -66.36 -0.28
N PHE A 24 37.81 -66.79 -1.51
CA PHE A 24 37.85 -65.92 -2.70
C PHE A 24 36.45 -65.42 -3.08
N ALA A 25 35.43 -66.29 -3.05
CA ALA A 25 34.05 -65.92 -3.32
C ALA A 25 33.48 -65.01 -2.21
N ALA A 26 33.78 -65.27 -0.94
CA ALA A 26 33.38 -64.42 0.18
C ALA A 26 34.08 -63.05 0.09
N TRP A 27 35.36 -63.00 -0.28
CA TRP A 27 36.07 -61.73 -0.46
C TRP A 27 35.57 -60.94 -1.67
N ASN A 28 35.28 -61.61 -2.79
CA ASN A 28 34.98 -60.95 -4.06
C ASN A 28 33.47 -60.69 -4.28
N ASN A 29 32.58 -61.44 -3.65
CA ASN A 29 31.12 -61.33 -3.84
C ASN A 29 30.36 -60.67 -2.67
N THR A 30 30.97 -60.43 -1.51
CA THR A 30 30.30 -59.74 -0.38
C THR A 30 29.96 -58.29 -0.71
N LEU A 31 30.92 -57.50 -1.20
CA LEU A 31 30.68 -56.11 -1.63
C LEU A 31 29.62 -56.01 -2.76
N PRO A 32 29.63 -56.87 -3.81
CA PRO A 32 28.55 -56.92 -4.79
C PRO A 32 27.17 -57.25 -4.20
N VAL A 33 27.07 -58.19 -3.27
CA VAL A 33 25.78 -58.62 -2.69
C VAL A 33 25.19 -57.52 -1.80
N GLU A 34 26.00 -56.88 -0.96
CA GLU A 34 25.54 -55.79 -0.09
C GLU A 34 25.09 -54.58 -0.90
N ALA A 35 25.85 -54.18 -1.92
CA ALA A 35 25.49 -53.08 -2.81
C ALA A 35 24.20 -53.36 -3.60
N ASP A 36 24.04 -54.59 -4.11
CA ASP A 36 22.86 -55.01 -4.87
C ASP A 36 21.60 -55.13 -3.97
N LEU A 37 21.73 -55.68 -2.76
CA LEU A 37 20.65 -55.70 -1.78
C LEU A 37 20.28 -54.30 -1.30
N SER A 38 21.27 -53.42 -1.10
CA SER A 38 21.03 -52.02 -0.75
C SER A 38 20.26 -51.29 -1.84
N ALA A 39 20.64 -51.48 -3.11
CA ALA A 39 19.95 -50.88 -4.25
C ALA A 39 18.50 -51.39 -4.39
N ARG A 40 18.28 -52.71 -4.28
CA ARG A 40 16.95 -53.31 -4.37
C ARG A 40 16.05 -52.93 -3.19
N SER A 41 16.60 -52.89 -1.99
CA SER A 41 15.88 -52.41 -0.79
C SER A 41 15.52 -50.94 -0.90
N SER A 42 16.41 -50.11 -1.43
CA SER A 42 16.13 -48.70 -1.70
C SER A 42 15.04 -48.53 -2.77
N ALA A 43 15.04 -49.38 -3.80
CA ALA A 43 14.01 -49.37 -4.84
C ALA A 43 12.64 -49.81 -4.32
N ALA A 44 12.59 -50.78 -3.40
CA ALA A 44 11.35 -51.25 -2.77
C ALA A 44 10.66 -50.17 -1.93
N LEU A 45 11.43 -49.22 -1.38
CA LEU A 45 10.91 -48.10 -0.59
C LEU A 45 10.48 -46.88 -1.42
N LYS A 46 10.62 -46.92 -2.75
CA LYS A 46 10.41 -45.74 -3.61
C LYS A 46 9.00 -45.14 -3.49
N ASP A 47 7.99 -45.99 -3.31
CA ASP A 47 6.59 -45.59 -3.21
C ASP A 47 6.14 -45.37 -1.75
N THR A 48 7.03 -45.58 -0.78
CA THR A 48 6.75 -45.38 0.64
C THR A 48 7.10 -43.97 1.08
N VAL A 49 6.17 -43.30 1.77
CA VAL A 49 6.39 -41.93 2.26
C VAL A 49 7.19 -41.97 3.57
N LEU A 50 8.49 -41.73 3.47
CA LEU A 50 9.45 -41.75 4.58
C LEU A 50 10.34 -40.49 4.55
N ASP A 51 10.87 -40.10 5.70
CA ASP A 51 11.90 -39.06 5.82
C ASP A 51 13.19 -39.63 6.44
N LYS A 52 14.34 -39.02 6.13
CA LYS A 52 15.68 -39.42 6.61
C LYS A 52 15.99 -40.92 6.45
N THR A 53 15.51 -41.55 5.39
CA THR A 53 15.73 -42.97 5.11
C THR A 53 17.22 -43.29 4.98
N ARG A 54 17.67 -44.30 5.72
CA ARG A 54 19.00 -44.88 5.67
C ARG A 54 18.89 -46.39 5.66
N ILE A 55 19.55 -47.00 4.69
CA ILE A 55 19.68 -48.44 4.55
C ILE A 55 21.16 -48.77 4.71
N ALA A 56 21.47 -49.67 5.63
CA ALA A 56 22.77 -50.30 5.73
C ALA A 56 22.58 -51.82 5.58
N VAL A 57 23.48 -52.46 4.84
CA VAL A 57 23.44 -53.90 4.62
C VAL A 57 24.74 -54.49 5.13
N ASP A 58 24.63 -55.53 5.95
CA ASP A 58 25.76 -56.34 6.44
C ASP A 58 25.50 -57.79 6.03
N GLY A 59 26.25 -58.25 5.01
CA GLY A 59 25.98 -59.50 4.31
C GLY A 59 24.59 -59.54 3.64
N ARG A 60 23.60 -60.09 4.34
CA ARG A 60 22.19 -60.17 3.88
C ARG A 60 21.17 -59.61 4.88
N ASP A 61 21.67 -58.99 5.94
CA ASP A 61 20.84 -58.36 6.96
C ASP A 61 20.76 -56.87 6.65
N VAL A 62 19.53 -56.34 6.64
CA VAL A 62 19.27 -54.96 6.26
C VAL A 62 18.87 -54.19 7.50
N SER A 63 19.64 -53.18 7.89
CA SER A 63 19.23 -52.20 8.89
C SER A 63 18.46 -51.06 8.21
N LEU A 64 17.18 -50.92 8.53
CA LEU A 64 16.32 -49.86 8.01
C LEU A 64 16.07 -48.81 9.09
N ALA A 65 16.58 -47.60 8.89
CA ALA A 65 16.28 -46.44 9.73
C ALA A 65 15.55 -45.37 8.91
N ALA A 66 14.36 -44.97 9.34
CA ALA A 66 13.57 -43.93 8.68
C ALA A 66 12.56 -43.29 9.66
N ASP A 67 12.19 -42.05 9.38
CA ASP A 67 11.10 -41.35 10.04
C ASP A 67 9.80 -41.59 9.23
N ALA A 68 8.85 -42.33 9.80
CA ALA A 68 7.56 -42.66 9.18
C ALA A 68 6.42 -41.74 9.67
N PHE A 69 5.45 -41.47 8.80
CA PHE A 69 4.34 -40.54 9.07
C PHE A 69 3.07 -41.23 9.61
N SER A 70 3.00 -42.56 9.54
CA SER A 70 1.95 -43.39 10.11
C SER A 70 2.51 -44.74 10.54
N GLU A 71 1.84 -45.43 11.48
CA GLU A 71 2.22 -46.82 11.85
C GLU A 71 2.06 -47.79 10.69
N GLU A 72 1.04 -47.57 9.85
CA GLU A 72 0.80 -48.36 8.64
C GLU A 72 1.97 -48.20 7.66
N GLY A 73 2.34 -46.97 7.30
CA GLY A 73 3.46 -46.72 6.38
C GLY A 73 4.82 -47.19 6.94
N ARG A 74 4.98 -47.17 8.28
CA ARG A 74 6.15 -47.75 8.95
C ARG A 74 6.22 -49.26 8.75
N ARG A 75 5.11 -49.96 8.99
CA ARG A 75 5.00 -51.42 8.80
C ARG A 75 5.18 -51.79 7.34
N ASP A 76 4.54 -51.06 6.43
CA ASP A 76 4.64 -51.28 4.98
C ASP A 76 6.08 -51.11 4.48
N ALA A 77 6.82 -50.12 5.01
CA ALA A 77 8.24 -49.94 4.69
C ALA A 77 9.09 -51.15 5.10
N VAL A 78 8.89 -51.65 6.31
CA VAL A 78 9.61 -52.83 6.82
C VAL A 78 9.27 -54.06 5.97
N MET A 79 7.98 -54.32 5.72
CA MET A 79 7.53 -55.43 4.87
C MET A 79 8.06 -55.33 3.43
N ALA A 80 8.10 -54.12 2.87
CA ALA A 80 8.63 -53.90 1.52
C ALA A 80 10.12 -54.30 1.43
N VAL A 81 10.91 -54.07 2.48
CA VAL A 81 12.32 -54.50 2.53
C VAL A 81 12.44 -55.99 2.83
N GLU A 82 11.61 -56.55 3.71
CA GLU A 82 11.61 -57.98 4.04
C GLU A 82 11.29 -58.87 2.83
N THR A 83 10.44 -58.38 1.92
CA THR A 83 10.03 -59.11 0.71
C THR A 83 11.04 -59.03 -0.43
N VAL A 84 12.12 -58.24 -0.29
CA VAL A 84 13.18 -58.16 -1.30
C VAL A 84 13.92 -59.49 -1.42
N PRO A 85 13.99 -60.09 -2.62
CA PRO A 85 14.69 -61.35 -2.81
C PRO A 85 16.16 -61.27 -2.37
N GLY A 86 16.55 -62.14 -1.44
CA GLY A 86 17.92 -62.24 -0.92
C GLY A 86 18.14 -61.59 0.45
N VAL A 87 17.19 -60.79 0.95
CA VAL A 87 17.19 -60.29 2.33
C VAL A 87 16.89 -61.44 3.29
N ARG A 88 17.67 -61.54 4.38
CA ARG A 88 17.50 -62.57 5.42
C ARG A 88 16.73 -62.05 6.63
N LEU A 89 17.10 -60.86 7.10
CA LEU A 89 16.57 -60.24 8.31
C LEU A 89 16.56 -58.73 8.11
N VAL A 90 15.52 -58.06 8.62
CA VAL A 90 15.46 -56.60 8.69
C VAL A 90 15.57 -56.17 10.14
N ASP A 91 16.61 -55.40 10.47
CA ASP A 91 16.74 -54.68 11.74
C ASP A 91 15.96 -53.37 11.62
N ASP A 92 14.73 -53.38 12.15
CA ASP A 92 13.81 -52.24 12.13
C ASP A 92 14.22 -51.18 13.16
N ARG A 93 14.84 -50.10 12.66
CA ARG A 93 15.17 -48.89 13.42
C ARG A 93 14.30 -47.70 12.99
N THR A 94 13.16 -47.97 12.37
CA THR A 94 12.20 -46.94 11.97
C THR A 94 11.51 -46.35 13.21
N ARG A 95 11.18 -45.07 13.13
CA ARG A 95 10.44 -44.37 14.19
C ARG A 95 9.36 -43.51 13.59
N LEU A 96 8.34 -43.20 14.37
CA LEU A 96 7.35 -42.22 13.94
C LEU A 96 7.89 -40.81 14.06
N VAL A 97 7.53 -39.97 13.09
CA VAL A 97 7.70 -38.53 13.19
C VAL A 97 7.00 -38.01 14.47
N PRO A 98 7.61 -37.08 15.23
CA PRO A 98 7.01 -36.55 16.45
C PRO A 98 5.59 -36.01 16.23
N GLU A 99 4.73 -36.20 17.22
CA GLU A 99 3.39 -35.60 17.23
C GLU A 99 3.45 -34.20 17.85
N ALA A 100 2.97 -33.19 17.13
CA ALA A 100 2.88 -31.82 17.64
C ALA A 100 1.53 -31.62 18.36
N LYS A 101 1.59 -31.20 19.63
CA LYS A 101 0.43 -30.82 20.45
C LYS A 101 0.74 -29.53 21.23
N PRO A 102 0.13 -28.37 20.90
CA PRO A 102 -0.79 -28.18 19.78
C PRO A 102 -0.09 -28.26 18.41
N PHE A 103 -0.85 -28.57 17.36
CA PHE A 103 -0.36 -28.52 15.99
C PHE A 103 -0.40 -27.06 15.50
N VAL A 104 0.77 -26.45 15.30
CA VAL A 104 0.87 -25.03 14.94
C VAL A 104 1.46 -24.88 13.54
N TRP A 105 0.80 -24.10 12.69
CA TRP A 105 1.31 -23.68 11.38
C TRP A 105 1.21 -22.17 11.24
N ASN A 106 2.25 -21.53 10.71
CA ASN A 106 2.32 -20.09 10.51
C ASN A 106 2.67 -19.75 9.07
N ALA A 107 1.98 -18.76 8.52
CA ALA A 107 2.42 -17.99 7.37
C ALA A 107 2.59 -16.53 7.80
N GLU A 108 3.82 -16.03 7.72
CA GLU A 108 4.14 -14.66 8.10
C GLU A 108 4.71 -13.94 6.88
N ARG A 109 4.24 -12.72 6.67
CA ARG A 109 4.66 -11.87 5.57
C ARG A 109 5.19 -10.56 6.11
N ASP A 110 6.41 -10.25 5.71
CA ASP A 110 7.00 -8.93 5.86
C ASP A 110 7.09 -8.22 4.50
N VAL A 111 7.85 -7.13 4.42
CA VAL A 111 8.00 -6.30 3.22
C VAL A 111 8.77 -7.02 2.09
N VAL A 112 9.63 -7.98 2.42
CA VAL A 112 10.64 -8.56 1.52
C VAL A 112 10.49 -10.08 1.36
N ARG A 113 9.85 -10.75 2.32
CA ARG A 113 9.78 -12.21 2.43
C ARG A 113 8.45 -12.69 3.00
N VAL A 114 8.06 -13.90 2.58
CA VAL A 114 7.06 -14.72 3.25
C VAL A 114 7.73 -15.93 3.88
N THR A 115 7.52 -16.13 5.18
CA THR A 115 8.08 -17.24 5.96
C THR A 115 6.97 -18.20 6.35
N LEU A 116 7.10 -19.46 5.91
CA LEU A 116 6.25 -20.55 6.38
C LEU A 116 6.98 -21.28 7.52
N SER A 117 6.36 -21.41 8.69
CA SER A 117 6.97 -22.05 9.86
C SER A 117 5.97 -22.89 10.66
N GLY A 118 6.49 -23.64 11.64
CA GLY A 118 5.68 -24.56 12.45
C GLY A 118 5.71 -25.97 11.87
N SER A 119 4.56 -26.63 11.85
CA SER A 119 4.41 -28.05 11.53
C SER A 119 3.77 -28.27 10.16
N ALA A 120 4.33 -29.20 9.39
CA ALA A 120 3.75 -29.74 8.17
C ALA A 120 3.55 -31.27 8.31
N PRO A 121 2.37 -31.81 7.93
CA PRO A 121 2.06 -33.22 8.19
C PRO A 121 2.82 -34.20 7.30
N LEU A 122 3.11 -33.81 6.05
CA LEU A 122 3.75 -34.65 5.03
C LEU A 122 4.72 -33.82 4.18
N PRO A 123 5.78 -34.42 3.62
CA PRO A 123 6.71 -33.72 2.73
C PRO A 123 6.04 -33.17 1.47
N SER A 124 5.10 -33.92 0.88
CA SER A 124 4.35 -33.49 -0.30
C SER A 124 3.44 -32.29 0.01
N MET A 125 2.84 -32.27 1.20
CA MET A 125 2.06 -31.13 1.69
C MET A 125 2.93 -29.89 1.87
N ARG A 126 4.07 -30.05 2.54
CA ARG A 126 5.05 -28.99 2.76
C ARG A 126 5.45 -28.34 1.43
N ALA A 127 5.79 -29.16 0.43
CA ALA A 127 6.13 -28.69 -0.91
C ALA A 127 4.98 -27.93 -1.58
N ARG A 128 3.74 -28.43 -1.49
CA ARG A 128 2.56 -27.75 -2.05
C ARG A 128 2.28 -26.40 -1.38
N LEU A 129 2.39 -26.32 -0.06
CA LEU A 129 2.20 -25.06 0.68
C LEU A 129 3.28 -24.03 0.31
N THR A 130 4.54 -24.45 0.19
CA THR A 130 5.64 -23.59 -0.23
C THR A 130 5.46 -23.10 -1.67
N GLU A 131 5.01 -23.96 -2.58
CA GLU A 131 4.73 -23.58 -3.97
C GLU A 131 3.52 -22.64 -4.08
N ALA A 132 2.45 -22.91 -3.34
CA ALA A 132 1.29 -22.03 -3.27
C ALA A 132 1.68 -20.65 -2.75
N ALA A 133 2.49 -20.58 -1.68
CA ALA A 133 3.01 -19.32 -1.17
C ALA A 133 3.82 -18.56 -2.23
N ARG A 134 4.70 -19.22 -3.00
CA ARG A 134 5.49 -18.60 -4.09
C ARG A 134 4.59 -18.00 -5.17
N LYS A 135 3.51 -18.69 -5.52
CA LYS A 135 2.53 -18.22 -6.51
C LYS A 135 1.78 -16.97 -6.05
N GLU A 136 1.35 -16.91 -4.79
CA GLU A 136 0.54 -15.81 -4.27
C GLU A 136 1.32 -14.50 -4.09
N VAL A 137 2.64 -14.57 -3.87
CA VAL A 137 3.42 -13.41 -3.41
C VAL A 137 4.29 -12.78 -4.50
N GLY A 138 4.32 -13.34 -5.71
CA GLY A 138 4.84 -12.73 -6.94
C GLY A 138 6.11 -11.88 -6.80
N GLY A 139 7.29 -12.52 -6.76
CA GLY A 139 8.59 -11.83 -6.71
C GLY A 139 9.13 -11.54 -5.30
N VAL A 140 8.38 -11.90 -4.26
CA VAL A 140 8.81 -11.89 -2.85
C VAL A 140 9.48 -13.23 -2.51
N GLU A 141 10.56 -13.20 -1.72
CA GLU A 141 11.26 -14.43 -1.32
C GLU A 141 10.35 -15.29 -0.42
N VAL A 142 10.30 -16.61 -0.65
CA VAL A 142 9.59 -17.55 0.23
C VAL A 142 10.59 -18.41 0.98
N ALA A 143 10.62 -18.25 2.31
CA ALA A 143 11.43 -19.05 3.22
C ALA A 143 10.60 -20.16 3.85
N ASP A 144 11.00 -21.41 3.63
CA ASP A 144 10.40 -22.58 4.25
C ASP A 144 11.20 -22.99 5.49
N GLN A 145 10.60 -22.77 6.66
CA GLN A 145 11.11 -23.14 7.98
C GLN A 145 10.19 -24.16 8.67
N MET A 146 9.35 -24.87 7.92
CA MET A 146 8.43 -25.86 8.48
C MET A 146 9.18 -27.14 8.88
N GLY A 147 8.88 -27.64 10.07
CA GLY A 147 9.27 -28.98 10.53
C GLY A 147 8.19 -30.00 10.21
N LEU A 148 8.60 -31.24 9.95
CA LEU A 148 7.68 -32.35 9.75
C LEU A 148 7.16 -32.84 11.11
N ALA A 149 5.84 -32.88 11.29
CA ALA A 149 5.21 -33.34 12.53
C ALA A 149 3.82 -33.95 12.25
N ARG A 150 3.45 -34.97 13.04
CA ARG A 150 2.09 -35.53 13.05
C ARG A 150 1.17 -34.69 13.94
N GLY A 151 -0.14 -34.96 13.88
CA GLY A 151 -1.14 -34.26 14.69
C GLY A 151 -1.91 -33.17 13.95
N ALA A 152 -1.77 -33.07 12.62
CA ALA A 152 -2.54 -32.12 11.83
C ALA A 152 -4.04 -32.41 11.95
N PRO A 153 -4.88 -31.37 12.15
CA PRO A 153 -6.32 -31.53 12.19
C PRO A 153 -6.87 -31.99 10.83
N PRO A 154 -8.05 -32.63 10.79
CA PRO A 154 -8.74 -32.94 9.54
C PRO A 154 -8.91 -31.70 8.67
N ARG A 155 -8.77 -31.84 7.34
CA ARG A 155 -8.88 -30.74 6.34
C ARG A 155 -7.88 -29.59 6.51
N PHE A 156 -6.78 -29.81 7.24
CA PHE A 156 -5.68 -28.85 7.38
C PHE A 156 -5.22 -28.25 6.04
N GLU A 157 -5.01 -29.08 5.02
CA GLU A 157 -4.56 -28.63 3.70
C GLU A 157 -5.49 -27.56 3.10
N ALA A 158 -6.79 -27.82 3.09
CA ALA A 158 -7.78 -26.89 2.55
C ALA A 158 -7.79 -25.57 3.33
N ALA A 159 -7.66 -25.63 4.66
CA ALA A 159 -7.60 -24.43 5.49
C ALA A 159 -6.32 -23.63 5.24
N ALA A 160 -5.16 -24.29 5.21
CA ALA A 160 -3.87 -23.65 4.97
C ALA A 160 -3.81 -23.01 3.57
N MET A 161 -4.32 -23.68 2.53
CA MET A 161 -4.38 -23.14 1.17
C MET A 161 -5.27 -21.89 1.06
N LEU A 162 -6.46 -21.89 1.70
CA LEU A 162 -7.34 -20.72 1.74
C LEU A 162 -6.67 -19.53 2.45
N LEU A 163 -5.94 -19.81 3.53
CA LEU A 163 -5.25 -18.79 4.31
C LEU A 163 -4.01 -18.25 3.59
N LEU A 164 -3.31 -19.08 2.81
CA LEU A 164 -2.23 -18.63 1.94
C LEU A 164 -2.73 -17.63 0.88
N ASP A 165 -3.92 -17.82 0.29
CA ASP A 165 -4.51 -16.79 -0.59
C ASP A 165 -4.70 -15.44 0.15
N GLN A 166 -5.00 -15.47 1.45
CA GLN A 166 -5.13 -14.24 2.23
C GLN A 166 -3.77 -13.58 2.54
N ILE A 167 -2.67 -14.34 2.68
CA ILE A 167 -1.34 -13.77 2.89
C ILE A 167 -0.89 -12.92 1.68
N GLY A 168 -1.33 -13.28 0.47
CA GLY A 168 -1.11 -12.51 -0.76
C GLY A 168 -1.76 -11.11 -0.69
N LYS A 169 -2.91 -11.00 -0.02
CA LYS A 169 -3.70 -9.77 0.12
C LYS A 169 -3.23 -8.85 1.25
N LEU A 170 -2.33 -9.31 2.11
CA LEU A 170 -1.72 -8.49 3.15
C LEU A 170 -0.50 -7.73 2.60
N LYS A 171 -0.26 -6.52 3.12
CA LYS A 171 1.00 -5.80 2.94
C LYS A 171 2.07 -6.40 3.86
N ASP A 172 1.68 -6.59 5.12
CA ASP A 172 2.41 -7.23 6.19
C ASP A 172 1.41 -7.94 7.09
N GLY A 173 1.82 -9.03 7.74
CA GLY A 173 0.95 -9.72 8.68
C GLY A 173 1.31 -11.17 8.93
N LYS A 174 0.56 -11.80 9.82
CA LYS A 174 0.75 -13.17 10.25
C LYS A 174 -0.57 -13.90 10.31
N ILE A 175 -0.57 -15.12 9.80
CA ILE A 175 -1.67 -16.05 9.91
C ILE A 175 -1.16 -17.29 10.65
N THR A 176 -1.86 -17.68 11.71
CA THR A 176 -1.53 -18.83 12.53
C THR A 176 -2.71 -19.77 12.60
N ILE A 177 -2.50 -21.04 12.29
CA ILE A 177 -3.39 -22.13 12.67
C ILE A 177 -2.81 -22.77 13.94
N THR A 178 -3.62 -22.89 14.98
CA THR A 178 -3.33 -23.69 16.19
C THR A 178 -4.44 -24.69 16.37
N ASP A 179 -4.14 -25.97 16.11
CA ASP A 179 -5.14 -27.01 15.90
C ASP A 179 -6.21 -26.53 14.91
N THR A 180 -7.43 -26.28 15.35
CA THR A 180 -8.52 -25.79 14.48
C THR A 180 -8.80 -24.29 14.60
N LYS A 181 -8.00 -23.56 15.37
CA LYS A 181 -8.17 -22.12 15.62
C LYS A 181 -7.28 -21.30 14.69
N VAL A 182 -7.88 -20.33 14.01
CA VAL A 182 -7.18 -19.42 13.09
C VAL A 182 -7.05 -18.04 13.71
N ASN A 183 -5.83 -17.51 13.74
CA ASN A 183 -5.55 -16.13 14.11
C ASN A 183 -4.94 -15.37 12.92
N LEU A 184 -5.40 -14.15 12.65
CA LEU A 184 -4.87 -13.28 11.62
C LEU A 184 -4.59 -11.89 12.19
N SER A 185 -3.42 -11.33 11.89
CA SER A 185 -3.06 -9.96 12.22
C SER A 185 -2.22 -9.32 11.10
N GLY A 186 -2.25 -8.00 11.00
CA GLY A 186 -1.47 -7.26 9.99
C GLY A 186 -2.26 -6.15 9.29
N MET A 187 -1.74 -5.70 8.15
CA MET A 187 -2.33 -4.66 7.31
C MET A 187 -2.70 -5.21 5.93
N ALA A 188 -3.92 -4.93 5.47
CA ALA A 188 -4.34 -5.24 4.11
C ALA A 188 -3.56 -4.38 3.10
N ARG A 189 -3.28 -4.94 1.92
CA ARG A 189 -2.54 -4.25 0.85
C ARG A 189 -3.37 -3.17 0.17
N GLU A 190 -4.67 -3.42 0.01
CA GLU A 190 -5.58 -2.56 -0.75
C GLU A 190 -6.73 -2.06 0.12
N LEU A 191 -7.28 -0.90 -0.25
CA LEU A 191 -8.54 -0.40 0.29
C LEU A 191 -9.66 -1.39 -0.02
N GLY A 192 -10.37 -1.88 0.99
CA GLY A 192 -11.34 -2.98 0.87
C GLY A 192 -10.77 -4.39 1.10
N GLY A 193 -9.44 -4.54 1.18
CA GLY A 193 -8.80 -5.84 1.39
C GLY A 193 -9.17 -6.50 2.72
N ARG A 194 -9.43 -5.70 3.76
CA ARG A 194 -9.88 -6.19 5.07
C ARG A 194 -11.24 -6.87 4.97
N GLU A 195 -12.19 -6.24 4.28
CA GLU A 195 -13.54 -6.76 4.04
C GLU A 195 -13.49 -8.00 3.16
N ALA A 196 -12.65 -8.00 2.11
CA ALA A 196 -12.44 -9.15 1.25
C ALA A 196 -11.88 -10.37 2.02
N ILE A 197 -10.88 -10.15 2.88
CA ILE A 197 -10.33 -11.18 3.75
C ILE A 197 -11.42 -11.69 4.71
N ALA A 198 -12.15 -10.80 5.37
CA ALA A 198 -13.23 -11.19 6.28
C ALA A 198 -14.33 -12.00 5.58
N ALA A 199 -14.64 -11.70 4.31
CA ALA A 199 -15.57 -12.48 3.51
C ALA A 199 -15.00 -13.87 3.16
N ALA A 200 -13.73 -13.95 2.77
CA ALA A 200 -13.06 -15.23 2.45
C ALA A 200 -13.01 -16.17 3.66
N LEU A 201 -12.80 -15.63 4.87
CA LEU A 201 -12.77 -16.42 6.11
C LEU A 201 -14.11 -17.08 6.46
N LYS A 202 -15.23 -16.66 5.87
CA LYS A 202 -16.52 -17.35 6.01
C LYS A 202 -16.53 -18.73 5.34
N ASN A 203 -15.62 -18.96 4.40
CA ASN A 203 -15.50 -20.22 3.65
C ASN A 203 -14.44 -21.16 4.26
N LEU A 204 -14.04 -20.94 5.53
CA LEU A 204 -13.15 -21.86 6.22
C LEU A 204 -13.74 -23.28 6.25
N PRO A 205 -12.92 -24.34 6.05
CA PRO A 205 -13.41 -25.71 6.11
C PRO A 205 -14.03 -26.03 7.47
N GLU A 206 -15.03 -26.91 7.47
CA GLU A 206 -15.69 -27.40 8.69
C GLU A 206 -14.66 -27.87 9.72
N GLY A 207 -14.91 -27.56 11.00
CA GLY A 207 -14.01 -27.83 12.11
C GLY A 207 -13.10 -26.65 12.44
N PHE A 208 -12.79 -25.77 11.48
CA PHE A 208 -12.00 -24.56 11.72
C PHE A 208 -12.85 -23.38 12.20
N SER A 209 -12.27 -22.53 13.04
CA SER A 209 -12.91 -21.30 13.51
C SER A 209 -11.90 -20.17 13.71
N ILE A 210 -12.34 -18.95 13.48
CA ILE A 210 -11.52 -17.74 13.68
C ILE A 210 -11.46 -17.47 15.19
N ALA A 211 -10.26 -17.50 15.76
CA ALA A 211 -10.01 -17.08 17.14
C ALA A 211 -9.83 -15.56 17.24
N ALA A 212 -9.09 -14.96 16.30
CA ALA A 212 -8.93 -13.51 16.20
C ALA A 212 -8.68 -13.07 14.75
N ASN A 213 -9.18 -11.88 14.41
CA ASN A 213 -8.99 -11.23 13.12
C ASN A 213 -8.71 -9.74 13.35
N GLU A 214 -7.43 -9.41 13.45
CA GLU A 214 -6.90 -8.07 13.73
C GLU A 214 -6.34 -7.41 12.46
N ILE A 215 -6.86 -7.77 11.28
CA ILE A 215 -6.46 -7.14 10.01
C ILE A 215 -6.94 -5.68 9.97
N LYS A 216 -6.00 -4.77 9.76
CA LYS A 216 -6.25 -3.33 9.61
C LYS A 216 -6.37 -2.96 8.13
N ALA A 217 -7.23 -2.02 7.81
CA ALA A 217 -7.28 -1.41 6.48
C ALA A 217 -6.05 -0.49 6.29
N PRO A 218 -5.52 -0.34 5.06
CA PRO A 218 -4.54 0.69 4.78
C PRO A 218 -5.18 2.08 4.94
N PRO A 219 -4.38 3.11 5.25
CA PRO A 219 -4.90 4.47 5.42
C PRO A 219 -5.49 5.01 4.12
N TYR A 220 -6.61 5.72 4.23
CA TYR A 220 -7.23 6.36 3.08
C TYR A 220 -6.54 7.71 2.80
N ILE A 221 -5.79 7.78 1.71
CA ILE A 221 -4.92 8.93 1.43
C ILE A 221 -5.39 9.73 0.21
N PHE A 222 -5.43 11.05 0.38
CA PHE A 222 -5.50 12.04 -0.69
C PHE A 222 -4.31 12.98 -0.58
N GLN A 223 -3.72 13.37 -1.71
CA GLN A 223 -2.61 14.32 -1.73
C GLN A 223 -2.80 15.37 -2.82
N ALA A 224 -2.33 16.57 -2.54
CA ALA A 224 -2.18 17.61 -3.55
C ALA A 224 -0.78 18.24 -3.43
N TYR A 225 -0.07 18.31 -4.55
CA TYR A 225 1.26 18.92 -4.62
C TYR A 225 1.22 20.13 -5.54
N LYS A 226 1.60 21.29 -5.03
CA LYS A 226 1.68 22.56 -5.77
C LYS A 226 3.12 22.83 -6.16
N ASP A 227 3.40 22.69 -7.45
CA ASP A 227 4.70 22.94 -8.05
C ASP A 227 4.75 24.37 -8.65
N PRO A 228 5.54 25.29 -8.05
CA PRO A 228 5.66 26.66 -8.55
C PRO A 228 6.45 26.74 -9.87
N VAL A 229 7.34 25.79 -10.15
CA VAL A 229 8.22 25.81 -11.32
C VAL A 229 7.46 25.31 -12.55
N ALA A 230 6.77 24.18 -12.40
CA ALA A 230 5.93 23.64 -13.46
C ALA A 230 4.60 24.40 -13.61
N ALA A 231 4.26 25.28 -12.67
CA ALA A 231 2.95 25.92 -12.54
C ALA A 231 1.82 24.87 -12.60
N THR A 232 1.95 23.80 -11.80
CA THR A 232 0.96 22.73 -11.73
C THR A 232 0.52 22.44 -10.31
N VAL A 233 -0.70 21.94 -10.17
CA VAL A 233 -1.19 21.33 -8.94
C VAL A 233 -1.60 19.91 -9.27
N THR A 234 -0.87 18.94 -8.74
CA THR A 234 -1.12 17.52 -8.99
C THR A 234 -1.92 16.92 -7.85
N LEU A 235 -3.10 16.38 -8.17
CA LEU A 235 -3.98 15.68 -7.24
C LEU A 235 -3.76 14.17 -7.39
N THR A 236 -3.47 13.47 -6.28
CA THR A 236 -3.24 12.01 -6.28
C THR A 236 -3.94 11.35 -5.08
N GLY A 237 -4.06 10.02 -5.13
CA GLY A 237 -4.72 9.24 -4.09
C GLY A 237 -6.15 8.89 -4.44
N TYR A 238 -7.02 8.83 -3.42
CA TYR A 238 -8.34 8.24 -3.55
C TYR A 238 -9.50 9.22 -3.33
N VAL A 239 -10.58 9.02 -4.07
CA VAL A 239 -11.88 9.70 -3.90
C VAL A 239 -13.01 8.69 -3.72
N PRO A 240 -14.02 8.98 -2.88
CA PRO A 240 -15.06 8.00 -2.54
C PRO A 240 -15.88 7.55 -3.75
N ASP A 241 -16.22 8.50 -4.62
CA ASP A 241 -17.10 8.32 -5.76
C ASP A 241 -16.87 9.44 -6.80
N ASN A 242 -17.52 9.30 -7.97
CA ASN A 242 -17.39 10.24 -9.08
C ASN A 242 -18.00 11.62 -8.79
N ASN A 243 -19.00 11.73 -7.91
CA ASN A 243 -19.60 13.00 -7.56
C ASN A 243 -18.64 13.84 -6.69
N VAL A 244 -18.01 13.19 -5.71
CA VAL A 244 -16.97 13.82 -4.88
C VAL A 244 -15.74 14.15 -5.71
N HIS A 245 -15.36 13.29 -6.65
CA HIS A 245 -14.29 13.57 -7.62
C HIS A 245 -14.59 14.86 -8.41
N ALA A 246 -15.76 14.96 -9.02
CA ALA A 246 -16.18 16.13 -9.78
C ALA A 246 -16.23 17.41 -8.91
N ALA A 247 -16.68 17.30 -7.66
CA ALA A 247 -16.72 18.41 -6.72
C ALA A 247 -15.31 18.90 -6.35
N ILE A 248 -14.38 17.99 -6.07
CA ILE A 248 -12.96 18.31 -5.78
C ILE A 248 -12.30 18.93 -7.01
N GLY A 249 -12.49 18.36 -8.20
CA GLY A 249 -11.96 18.90 -9.46
C GLY A 249 -12.46 20.31 -9.74
N THR A 250 -13.78 20.54 -9.60
CA THR A 250 -14.39 21.87 -9.76
C THR A 250 -13.83 22.87 -8.75
N SER A 251 -13.71 22.48 -7.49
CA SER A 251 -13.11 23.30 -6.43
C SER A 251 -11.65 23.64 -6.74
N ALA A 252 -10.86 22.65 -7.17
CA ALA A 252 -9.45 22.86 -7.54
C ALA A 252 -9.33 23.84 -8.71
N SER A 253 -10.10 23.67 -9.79
CA SER A 253 -10.07 24.58 -10.95
C SER A 253 -10.49 26.01 -10.62
N ARG A 254 -11.33 26.23 -9.60
CA ARG A 254 -11.70 27.57 -9.13
C ARG A 254 -10.61 28.23 -8.29
N LYS A 255 -9.94 27.45 -7.44
CA LYS A 255 -8.95 27.92 -6.46
C LYS A 255 -7.55 28.08 -7.06
N PHE A 256 -7.17 27.22 -8.02
CA PHE A 256 -5.88 27.22 -8.70
C PHE A 256 -6.04 27.75 -10.12
N PHE A 257 -5.85 29.05 -10.28
CA PHE A 257 -6.08 29.78 -11.53
C PHE A 257 -4.77 30.11 -12.27
N THR A 258 -3.65 30.15 -11.55
CA THR A 258 -2.31 30.29 -12.13
C THR A 258 -1.69 28.95 -12.50
N GLU A 259 -2.11 27.89 -11.82
CA GLU A 259 -1.57 26.54 -12.00
C GLU A 259 -2.51 25.68 -12.83
N LYS A 260 -1.94 24.83 -13.69
CA LYS A 260 -2.68 23.75 -14.35
C LYS A 260 -2.99 22.65 -13.34
N VAL A 261 -4.26 22.32 -13.17
CA VAL A 261 -4.70 21.18 -12.33
C VAL A 261 -4.45 19.88 -13.10
N VAL A 262 -3.66 18.98 -12.51
CA VAL A 262 -3.39 17.63 -13.00
C VAL A 262 -4.10 16.64 -12.08
N ASP A 263 -5.05 15.89 -12.62
CA ASP A 263 -5.91 15.00 -11.85
C ASP A 263 -5.52 13.53 -12.08
N ASN A 264 -4.97 12.91 -11.03
CA ASN A 264 -4.62 11.49 -11.00
C ASN A 264 -5.38 10.75 -9.87
N LEU A 265 -6.56 11.26 -9.50
CA LEU A 265 -7.38 10.66 -8.45
C LEU A 265 -8.05 9.37 -8.92
N LYS A 266 -8.21 8.42 -7.99
CA LYS A 266 -8.83 7.12 -8.25
C LYS A 266 -10.03 6.90 -7.34
N ALA A 267 -11.12 6.38 -7.89
CA ALA A 267 -12.28 6.01 -7.08
C ALA A 267 -11.94 4.83 -6.14
N SER A 268 -12.22 4.96 -4.85
CA SER A 268 -12.07 3.87 -3.88
C SER A 268 -12.94 4.05 -2.64
N ILE A 269 -13.30 2.94 -2.00
CA ILE A 269 -14.06 2.91 -0.75
C ILE A 269 -13.12 3.14 0.46
N GLY A 270 -13.70 3.46 1.61
CA GLY A 270 -12.96 3.62 2.87
C GLY A 270 -12.68 5.06 3.27
N ALA A 271 -13.19 6.04 2.52
CA ALA A 271 -13.08 7.44 2.89
C ALA A 271 -13.75 7.73 4.26
N PRO A 272 -13.13 8.55 5.12
CA PRO A 272 -13.74 8.96 6.37
C PRO A 272 -14.96 9.87 6.16
N GLY A 273 -15.86 9.91 7.13
CA GLY A 273 -16.97 10.87 7.14
C GLY A 273 -16.46 12.32 7.03
N SER A 274 -17.19 13.15 6.26
CA SER A 274 -16.84 14.55 5.94
C SER A 274 -15.55 14.75 5.15
N PHE A 275 -15.05 13.70 4.48
CA PHE A 275 -13.84 13.76 3.64
C PHE A 275 -13.90 14.88 2.58
N SER A 276 -14.99 14.98 1.81
CA SER A 276 -15.12 15.99 0.76
C SER A 276 -15.01 17.42 1.29
N THR A 277 -15.70 17.71 2.40
CA THR A 277 -15.64 19.01 3.08
C THR A 277 -14.22 19.33 3.55
N ALA A 278 -13.54 18.37 4.18
CA ALA A 278 -12.17 18.56 4.65
C ALA A 278 -11.18 18.80 3.50
N VAL A 279 -11.27 18.02 2.42
CA VAL A 279 -10.39 18.18 1.25
C VAL A 279 -10.63 19.52 0.56
N ILE A 280 -11.88 19.93 0.34
CA ILE A 280 -12.20 21.22 -0.30
C ILE A 280 -11.67 22.40 0.54
N ALA A 281 -11.83 22.35 1.86
CA ALA A 281 -11.26 23.34 2.77
C ALA A 281 -9.72 23.36 2.71
N ALA A 282 -9.09 22.18 2.75
CA ALA A 282 -7.64 22.06 2.66
C ALA A 282 -7.05 22.56 1.33
N LEU A 283 -7.73 22.31 0.21
CA LEU A 283 -7.35 22.88 -1.09
C LEU A 283 -7.48 24.41 -1.09
N GLY A 284 -8.45 24.96 -0.36
CA GLY A 284 -8.56 26.41 -0.12
C GLY A 284 -7.35 26.96 0.63
N ALA A 285 -6.85 26.25 1.63
CA ALA A 285 -5.64 26.65 2.33
C ALA A 285 -4.38 26.51 1.45
N LEU A 286 -4.26 25.42 0.69
CA LEU A 286 -3.15 25.19 -0.23
C LEU A 286 -3.09 26.26 -1.34
N SER A 287 -4.23 26.78 -1.81
CA SER A 287 -4.25 27.81 -2.87
C SER A 287 -3.64 29.15 -2.43
N ARG A 288 -3.61 29.42 -1.12
CA ARG A 288 -3.01 30.61 -0.49
C ARG A 288 -1.49 30.55 -0.36
N LEU A 289 -0.88 29.37 -0.51
CA LEU A 289 0.57 29.19 -0.44
C LEU A 289 1.22 29.41 -1.82
N SER A 290 2.47 29.87 -1.89
CA SER A 290 3.22 29.90 -3.17
C SER A 290 3.63 28.50 -3.62
N THR A 291 4.00 27.66 -2.66
CA THR A 291 4.47 26.28 -2.82
C THR A 291 3.77 25.46 -1.76
N GLY A 292 3.56 24.17 -1.98
CA GLY A 292 3.10 23.36 -0.86
C GLY A 292 2.69 21.94 -1.18
N THR A 293 2.64 21.15 -0.11
CA THR A 293 2.13 19.80 -0.11
C THR A 293 0.99 19.69 0.88
N LEU A 294 -0.12 19.15 0.41
CA LEU A 294 -1.27 18.76 1.21
C LEU A 294 -1.33 17.23 1.22
N VAL A 295 -1.36 16.65 2.42
CA VAL A 295 -1.62 15.22 2.62
C VAL A 295 -2.79 15.07 3.57
N VAL A 296 -3.84 14.41 3.10
CA VAL A 296 -4.99 14.00 3.91
C VAL A 296 -4.90 12.48 4.08
N SER A 297 -4.71 12.01 5.31
CA SER A 297 -4.65 10.59 5.66
C SER A 297 -5.70 10.32 6.71
N ASP A 298 -6.73 9.56 6.35
CA ASP A 298 -7.93 9.39 7.17
C ASP A 298 -8.45 10.74 7.66
N ARG A 299 -8.50 10.99 8.98
CA ARG A 299 -8.95 12.26 9.58
C ARG A 299 -7.83 13.23 9.95
N GLU A 300 -6.64 13.02 9.41
CA GLU A 300 -5.48 13.91 9.61
C GLU A 300 -5.17 14.68 8.33
N VAL A 301 -5.05 16.01 8.44
CA VAL A 301 -4.67 16.92 7.36
C VAL A 301 -3.31 17.52 7.71
N LYS A 302 -2.31 17.25 6.89
CA LYS A 302 -0.98 17.87 6.94
C LYS A 302 -0.86 18.83 5.76
N LEU A 303 -0.56 20.08 6.05
CA LEU A 303 -0.31 21.10 5.03
C LEU A 303 1.04 21.73 5.30
N SER A 304 1.94 21.67 4.33
CA SER A 304 3.28 22.24 4.41
C SER A 304 3.52 23.15 3.21
N GLY A 305 4.23 24.26 3.40
CA GLY A 305 4.62 25.15 2.30
C GLY A 305 4.81 26.60 2.70
N ASP A 306 5.18 27.41 1.71
CA ASP A 306 5.50 28.83 1.90
C ASP A 306 4.27 29.71 1.68
N ALA A 307 3.89 30.48 2.69
CA ALA A 307 2.91 31.55 2.54
C ALA A 307 3.49 32.73 1.74
N LEU A 308 2.63 33.45 1.03
CA LEU A 308 3.06 34.57 0.17
C LEU A 308 3.58 35.78 0.96
N TYR A 309 3.15 35.95 2.22
CA TYR A 309 3.57 37.02 3.12
C TYR A 309 3.30 36.63 4.58
N GLU A 310 3.90 37.38 5.53
CA GLU A 310 3.86 37.09 6.97
C GLU A 310 2.42 37.07 7.54
N GLY A 311 1.56 38.00 7.13
CA GLY A 311 0.17 38.06 7.57
C GLY A 311 -0.62 36.80 7.21
N ALA A 312 -0.46 36.29 5.98
CA ALA A 312 -1.09 35.05 5.55
C ALA A 312 -0.60 33.86 6.38
N ALA A 313 0.71 33.76 6.63
CA ALA A 313 1.27 32.68 7.44
C ALA A 313 0.68 32.67 8.85
N ASN A 314 0.57 33.85 9.48
CA ASN A 314 0.01 33.97 10.82
C ASN A 314 -1.49 33.63 10.86
N GLU A 315 -2.27 34.08 9.88
CA GLU A 315 -3.68 33.70 9.79
C GLU A 315 -3.85 32.19 9.57
N MET A 316 -3.05 31.58 8.70
CA MET A 316 -3.10 30.13 8.46
C MET A 316 -2.66 29.32 9.69
N ARG A 317 -1.62 29.75 10.41
CA ARG A 317 -1.20 29.07 11.65
C ARG A 317 -2.26 29.19 12.76
N ALA A 318 -2.92 30.34 12.87
CA ALA A 318 -3.88 30.60 13.95
C ALA A 318 -5.32 30.15 13.66
N GLY A 319 -5.73 30.16 12.39
CA GLY A 319 -7.13 30.09 11.98
C GLY A 319 -7.53 28.80 11.28
N LEU A 320 -6.58 28.06 10.71
CA LEU A 320 -6.89 27.04 9.73
C LEU A 320 -7.71 25.86 10.30
N GLY A 321 -7.54 25.52 11.57
CA GLY A 321 -8.37 24.49 12.24
C GLY A 321 -9.87 24.83 12.33
N LYS A 322 -10.28 26.09 12.16
CA LYS A 322 -11.69 26.53 12.30
C LYS A 322 -12.56 26.12 11.11
N ASP A 323 -11.96 25.97 9.93
CA ASP A 323 -12.66 25.68 8.68
C ASP A 323 -12.84 24.17 8.44
N PHE A 324 -12.27 23.33 9.31
CA PHE A 324 -12.34 21.87 9.20
C PHE A 324 -13.49 21.24 10.00
N PRO A 325 -13.97 20.05 9.61
CA PRO A 325 -14.97 19.33 10.37
C PRO A 325 -14.46 18.97 11.78
N LYS A 326 -15.39 18.88 12.75
CA LYS A 326 -15.07 18.42 14.11
C LYS A 326 -14.43 17.02 14.08
N ASN A 327 -13.48 16.76 14.99
CA ASN A 327 -12.72 15.49 15.11
C ASN A 327 -11.69 15.23 14.00
N TRP A 328 -11.32 16.25 13.23
CA TRP A 328 -10.17 16.19 12.32
C TRP A 328 -8.94 16.80 12.98
N GLN A 329 -7.78 16.19 12.75
CA GLN A 329 -6.50 16.71 13.20
C GLN A 329 -5.86 17.51 12.07
N TYR A 330 -5.33 18.68 12.41
CA TYR A 330 -4.70 19.57 11.44
C TYR A 330 -3.28 19.92 11.89
N LYS A 331 -2.32 19.75 10.99
CA LYS A 331 -0.89 19.98 11.23
C LYS A 331 -0.33 20.96 10.18
N PRO A 332 -0.36 22.27 10.46
CA PRO A 332 0.26 23.28 9.61
C PRO A 332 1.78 23.30 9.79
N GLU A 333 2.52 23.16 8.71
CA GLU A 333 3.95 23.43 8.62
C GLU A 333 4.17 24.58 7.64
N ILE A 334 3.75 25.77 8.04
CA ILE A 334 3.71 26.95 7.18
C ILE A 334 4.94 27.83 7.44
N THR A 335 5.71 28.08 6.39
CA THR A 335 6.83 29.03 6.33
C THR A 335 6.41 30.29 5.55
N VAL A 336 7.31 31.25 5.38
CA VAL A 336 7.04 32.48 4.63
C VAL A 336 8.01 32.55 3.47
N LYS A 337 7.48 32.77 2.27
CA LYS A 337 8.27 33.02 1.08
C LYS A 337 9.15 34.26 1.31
N PRO A 338 10.45 34.21 0.97
CA PRO A 338 11.30 35.40 1.04
C PRO A 338 10.69 36.57 0.26
N ALA A 339 10.63 37.74 0.88
CA ALA A 339 10.05 38.93 0.27
C ALA A 339 10.83 39.32 -0.98
N ALA A 340 10.12 39.50 -2.09
CA ALA A 340 10.70 40.06 -3.30
C ALA A 340 10.97 41.56 -3.11
N GLY A 341 12.00 42.07 -3.78
CA GLY A 341 12.33 43.49 -3.77
C GLY A 341 11.20 44.37 -4.33
N PRO A 342 11.18 45.67 -3.96
CA PRO A 342 10.17 46.59 -4.46
C PRO A 342 10.30 46.81 -5.97
N VAL A 343 9.19 47.12 -6.62
CA VAL A 343 9.10 47.44 -8.05
C VAL A 343 8.53 48.84 -8.25
N ASP A 344 8.78 49.43 -9.41
CA ASP A 344 8.18 50.71 -9.79
C ASP A 344 6.69 50.58 -10.11
N GLY A 345 6.01 51.73 -10.23
CA GLY A 345 4.55 51.77 -10.48
C GLY A 345 4.11 51.14 -11.80
N THR A 346 4.92 51.19 -12.85
CA THR A 346 4.58 50.60 -14.16
C THR A 346 4.59 49.08 -14.07
N VAL A 347 5.64 48.52 -13.48
CA VAL A 347 5.74 47.08 -13.23
C VAL A 347 4.64 46.65 -12.25
N CYS A 348 4.33 47.46 -11.25
CA CYS A 348 3.25 47.20 -10.32
C CYS A 348 1.89 47.02 -11.03
N GLN A 349 1.55 47.95 -11.93
CA GLN A 349 0.31 47.89 -12.70
C GLN A 349 0.24 46.60 -13.54
N GLN A 350 1.34 46.23 -14.19
CA GLN A 350 1.40 45.02 -15.01
C GLN A 350 1.15 43.76 -14.19
N LEU A 351 1.75 43.64 -13.01
CA LEU A 351 1.57 42.49 -12.12
C LEU A 351 0.12 42.32 -11.68
N PHE A 352 -0.57 43.41 -11.33
CA PHE A 352 -1.98 43.38 -10.98
C PHE A 352 -2.85 42.93 -12.16
N SER A 353 -2.65 43.55 -13.33
CA SER A 353 -3.40 43.22 -14.55
C SER A 353 -3.19 41.75 -14.98
N GLU A 354 -1.97 41.23 -14.89
CA GLU A 354 -1.67 39.83 -15.22
C GLU A 354 -2.39 38.86 -14.28
N LEU A 355 -2.37 39.11 -12.97
CA LEU A 355 -3.05 38.28 -11.98
C LEU A 355 -4.57 38.27 -12.19
N LEU A 356 -5.17 39.43 -12.43
CA LEU A 356 -6.62 39.58 -12.65
C LEU A 356 -7.08 39.07 -14.03
N THR A 357 -6.16 38.91 -14.98
CA THR A 357 -6.45 38.23 -16.25
C THR A 357 -6.53 36.72 -16.07
N LYS A 358 -5.69 36.15 -15.19
CA LYS A 358 -5.65 34.70 -14.93
C LYS A 358 -6.72 34.26 -13.93
N GLY A 359 -7.04 35.08 -12.94
CA GLY A 359 -7.98 34.76 -11.87
C GLY A 359 -8.99 35.87 -11.62
N LYS A 360 -10.11 35.52 -10.97
CA LYS A 360 -11.19 36.47 -10.66
C LYS A 360 -11.51 36.45 -9.17
N ILE A 361 -11.74 37.62 -8.60
CA ILE A 361 -12.34 37.76 -7.27
C ILE A 361 -13.83 37.46 -7.41
N ARG A 362 -14.32 36.49 -6.64
CA ARG A 362 -15.71 36.02 -6.66
C ARG A 362 -16.45 36.58 -5.46
N PHE A 363 -17.74 36.81 -5.65
CA PHE A 363 -18.64 37.32 -4.61
C PHE A 363 -19.91 36.48 -4.57
N ALA A 364 -20.55 36.44 -3.41
CA ALA A 364 -21.88 35.85 -3.27
C ALA A 364 -22.89 36.55 -4.20
N ASN A 365 -23.90 35.79 -4.63
CA ASN A 365 -24.85 36.24 -5.63
C ASN A 365 -25.54 37.55 -5.20
N ARG A 366 -25.46 38.59 -6.06
CA ARG A 366 -25.96 39.96 -5.81
C ARG A 366 -25.50 40.59 -4.48
N ARG A 367 -24.35 40.18 -3.95
CA ARG A 367 -23.78 40.68 -2.70
C ARG A 367 -22.32 41.09 -2.86
N ALA A 368 -21.81 41.77 -1.84
CA ALA A 368 -20.40 42.16 -1.71
C ALA A 368 -19.60 41.22 -0.80
N ASP A 369 -20.21 40.17 -0.26
CA ASP A 369 -19.51 39.12 0.48
C ASP A 369 -18.56 38.39 -0.46
N ILE A 370 -17.26 38.44 -0.18
CA ILE A 370 -16.22 37.75 -0.95
C ILE A 370 -16.38 36.23 -0.76
N ASP A 371 -16.36 35.50 -1.86
CA ASP A 371 -16.38 34.04 -1.84
C ASP A 371 -15.04 33.52 -1.28
N PRO A 372 -15.04 32.58 -0.31
CA PRO A 372 -13.82 31.99 0.25
C PRO A 372 -12.85 31.39 -0.79
N ASP A 373 -13.33 30.95 -1.96
CA ASP A 373 -12.48 30.49 -3.07
C ASP A 373 -11.54 31.59 -3.59
N SER A 374 -11.83 32.86 -3.30
CA SER A 374 -11.03 34.02 -3.72
C SER A 374 -9.83 34.30 -2.81
N ALA A 375 -9.68 33.61 -1.68
CA ALA A 375 -8.60 33.87 -0.73
C ALA A 375 -7.20 33.78 -1.38
N GLY A 376 -6.99 32.78 -2.24
CA GLY A 376 -5.72 32.58 -2.95
C GLY A 376 -5.37 33.70 -3.94
N ILE A 377 -6.36 34.28 -4.64
CA ILE A 377 -6.10 35.44 -5.52
C ILE A 377 -5.84 36.70 -4.69
N LEU A 378 -6.61 36.91 -3.62
CA LEU A 378 -6.43 38.06 -2.73
C LEU A 378 -5.05 38.06 -2.08
N ASP A 379 -4.56 36.92 -1.62
CA ASP A 379 -3.22 36.82 -1.04
C ASP A 379 -2.10 37.15 -2.06
N ARG A 380 -2.28 36.83 -3.34
CA ARG A 380 -1.34 37.23 -4.41
C ARG A 380 -1.44 38.71 -4.75
N LEU A 381 -2.64 39.30 -4.69
CA LEU A 381 -2.82 40.74 -4.83
C LEU A 381 -2.15 41.49 -3.67
N ILE A 382 -2.22 40.96 -2.45
CA ILE A 382 -1.51 41.50 -1.28
C ILE A 382 0.00 41.40 -1.46
N GLU A 383 0.52 40.23 -1.85
CA GLU A 383 1.94 40.06 -2.18
C GLU A 383 2.40 41.10 -3.22
N THR A 384 1.59 41.34 -4.25
CA THR A 384 1.86 42.35 -5.26
C THR A 384 1.87 43.77 -4.67
N ALA A 385 0.87 44.12 -3.86
CA ALA A 385 0.79 45.44 -3.21
C ALA A 385 1.96 45.71 -2.23
N LEU A 386 2.47 44.68 -1.57
CA LEU A 386 3.65 44.75 -0.70
C LEU A 386 4.93 45.07 -1.48
N ARG A 387 5.02 44.65 -2.74
CA ARG A 387 6.15 44.99 -3.63
C ARG A 387 6.06 46.42 -4.18
N CYS A 388 4.95 47.12 -3.97
CA CYS A 388 4.77 48.48 -4.47
C CYS A 388 4.51 49.46 -3.32
N PRO A 389 5.40 49.63 -2.33
CA PRO A 389 5.06 50.29 -1.06
C PRO A 389 4.65 51.76 -1.17
N THR A 390 5.07 52.47 -2.22
CA THR A 390 4.87 53.92 -2.39
C THR A 390 3.72 54.29 -3.32
N THR A 391 3.00 53.32 -3.88
CA THR A 391 1.94 53.59 -4.85
C THR A 391 0.57 53.73 -4.19
N ASN A 392 -0.25 54.62 -4.73
CA ASN A 392 -1.68 54.65 -4.45
C ASN A 392 -2.40 53.73 -5.45
N ILE A 393 -3.41 53.01 -4.97
CA ILE A 393 -4.09 51.97 -5.73
C ILE A 393 -5.60 52.25 -5.66
N GLU A 394 -6.19 52.45 -6.82
CA GLU A 394 -7.64 52.53 -6.96
C GLU A 394 -8.19 51.14 -7.28
N VAL A 395 -9.12 50.66 -6.45
CA VAL A 395 -9.80 49.38 -6.65
C VAL A 395 -11.15 49.68 -7.27
N VAL A 396 -11.34 49.26 -8.52
CA VAL A 396 -12.50 49.61 -9.32
C VAL A 396 -13.41 48.39 -9.48
N GLY A 397 -14.68 48.53 -9.12
CA GLY A 397 -15.70 47.51 -9.28
C GLY A 397 -16.57 47.73 -10.50
N HIS A 398 -16.92 46.64 -11.19
CA HIS A 398 -17.85 46.62 -12.32
C HIS A 398 -18.92 45.53 -12.16
N THR A 399 -20.10 45.77 -12.72
CA THR A 399 -21.19 44.79 -12.83
C THR A 399 -21.49 44.48 -14.30
N ASP A 400 -22.32 43.46 -14.54
CA ASP A 400 -23.02 43.36 -15.81
C ASP A 400 -24.17 44.38 -15.87
N ALA A 401 -24.87 44.40 -17.01
CA ALA A 401 -26.02 45.26 -17.24
C ALA A 401 -27.34 44.73 -16.63
N ASP A 402 -27.32 43.63 -15.88
CA ASP A 402 -28.54 43.10 -15.28
C ASP A 402 -28.91 43.89 -14.01
N GLY A 403 -30.16 44.35 -13.92
CA GLY A 403 -30.66 45.09 -12.76
C GLY A 403 -30.59 46.61 -12.93
N GLU A 404 -31.03 47.33 -11.91
CA GLU A 404 -31.10 48.79 -11.93
C GLU A 404 -29.71 49.43 -11.83
N ASP A 405 -29.45 50.48 -12.62
CA ASP A 405 -28.16 51.18 -12.65
C ASP A 405 -27.72 51.66 -11.27
N ALA A 406 -28.64 52.21 -10.48
CA ALA A 406 -28.34 52.68 -9.12
C ALA A 406 -27.93 51.53 -8.18
N PHE A 407 -28.56 50.37 -8.32
CA PHE A 407 -28.21 49.17 -7.57
C PHE A 407 -26.83 48.65 -8.00
N ASN A 408 -26.58 48.59 -9.30
CA ASN A 408 -25.31 48.14 -9.88
C ASN A 408 -24.15 49.04 -9.49
N GLN A 409 -24.36 50.36 -9.50
CA GLN A 409 -23.41 51.35 -9.02
C GLN A 409 -23.05 51.07 -7.54
N ALA A 410 -24.05 51.02 -6.66
CA ALA A 410 -23.83 50.78 -5.23
C ALA A 410 -23.20 49.41 -4.94
N LEU A 411 -23.57 48.36 -5.70
CA LEU A 411 -23.01 47.03 -5.54
C LEU A 411 -21.53 46.99 -5.96
N SER A 412 -21.18 47.65 -7.07
CA SER A 412 -19.81 47.71 -7.56
C SER A 412 -18.87 48.40 -6.57
N GLU A 413 -19.30 49.52 -5.99
CA GLU A 413 -18.55 50.27 -4.98
C GLU A 413 -18.39 49.47 -3.69
N LYS A 414 -19.46 48.82 -3.21
CA LYS A 414 -19.38 47.93 -2.03
C LYS A 414 -18.44 46.76 -2.23
N ARG A 415 -18.38 46.18 -3.43
CA ARG A 415 -17.44 45.10 -3.77
C ARG A 415 -15.99 45.58 -3.78
N ALA A 416 -15.73 46.75 -4.36
CA ALA A 416 -14.42 47.38 -4.31
C ALA A 416 -13.99 47.65 -2.86
N GLN A 417 -14.89 48.19 -2.04
CA GLN A 417 -14.63 48.43 -0.62
C GLN A 417 -14.34 47.12 0.14
N ALA A 418 -15.12 46.06 -0.10
CA ALA A 418 -14.89 44.76 0.54
C ALA A 418 -13.50 44.18 0.21
N VAL A 419 -13.01 44.40 -1.01
CA VAL A 419 -11.64 44.02 -1.39
C VAL A 419 -10.62 44.85 -0.62
N ILE A 420 -10.79 46.18 -0.53
CA ILE A 420 -9.89 47.04 0.26
C ILE A 420 -9.88 46.62 1.73
N ASP A 421 -11.05 46.36 2.32
CA ASP A 421 -11.16 45.92 3.71
C ASP A 421 -10.38 44.62 3.95
N TYR A 422 -10.40 43.70 2.98
CA TYR A 422 -9.59 42.48 3.01
C TYR A 422 -8.08 42.79 2.97
N LEU A 423 -7.64 43.67 2.07
CA LEU A 423 -6.24 44.09 1.96
C LEU A 423 -5.74 44.78 3.25
N VAL A 424 -6.57 45.64 3.84
CA VAL A 424 -6.25 46.36 5.08
C VAL A 424 -6.20 45.40 6.26
N LYS A 425 -7.12 44.44 6.35
CA LYS A 425 -7.08 43.38 7.36
C LYS A 425 -5.79 42.56 7.29
N ALA A 426 -5.22 42.39 6.09
CA ALA A 426 -3.93 41.73 5.90
C ALA A 426 -2.72 42.59 6.28
N GLY A 427 -2.93 43.84 6.71
CA GLY A 427 -1.90 44.75 7.23
C GLY A 427 -1.47 45.86 6.28
N LEU A 428 -2.12 46.01 5.11
CA LEU A 428 -1.78 47.10 4.18
C LEU A 428 -2.39 48.44 4.66
N PRO A 429 -1.69 49.59 4.50
CA PRO A 429 -2.21 50.88 4.95
C PRO A 429 -3.45 51.31 4.18
N ALA A 430 -4.56 51.57 4.87
CA ALA A 430 -5.82 51.98 4.25
C ALA A 430 -5.71 53.25 3.40
N SER A 431 -4.84 54.19 3.77
CA SER A 431 -4.60 55.45 3.03
C SER A 431 -4.08 55.25 1.61
N ARG A 432 -3.60 54.05 1.27
CA ARG A 432 -3.11 53.73 -0.08
C ARG A 432 -4.21 53.32 -1.04
N PHE A 433 -5.42 53.06 -0.56
CA PHE A 433 -6.49 52.50 -1.37
C PHE A 433 -7.69 53.44 -1.51
N THR A 434 -8.29 53.46 -2.69
CA THR A 434 -9.55 54.16 -2.95
C THR A 434 -10.51 53.22 -3.67
N ALA A 435 -11.72 53.05 -3.14
CA ALA A 435 -12.76 52.25 -3.78
C ALA A 435 -13.52 53.11 -4.79
N VAL A 436 -13.72 52.60 -6.00
CA VAL A 436 -14.55 53.24 -7.02
C VAL A 436 -15.50 52.21 -7.63
N GLY A 437 -16.77 52.56 -7.74
CA GLY A 437 -17.77 51.79 -8.47
C GLY A 437 -18.06 52.41 -9.83
N HIS A 438 -18.19 51.58 -10.87
CA HIS A 438 -18.67 52.02 -12.19
C HIS A 438 -19.96 51.33 -12.65
N GLY A 439 -20.54 50.47 -11.81
CA GLY A 439 -21.73 49.69 -12.16
C GLY A 439 -21.55 49.00 -13.52
N SER A 440 -22.55 49.14 -14.39
CA SER A 440 -22.59 48.60 -15.75
C SER A 440 -22.02 49.55 -16.82
N THR A 441 -21.55 50.74 -16.45
CA THR A 441 -21.27 51.85 -17.39
C THR A 441 -20.01 51.68 -18.23
N GLN A 442 -19.11 50.76 -17.85
CA GLN A 442 -17.84 50.48 -18.54
C GLN A 442 -17.72 48.98 -18.87
N PRO A 443 -18.52 48.46 -19.82
CA PRO A 443 -18.46 47.06 -20.24
C PRO A 443 -17.19 46.80 -21.07
N VAL A 444 -16.59 45.63 -20.85
CA VAL A 444 -15.45 45.12 -21.65
C VAL A 444 -15.88 44.04 -22.63
N ALA A 445 -17.13 43.57 -22.52
CA ALA A 445 -17.75 42.60 -23.40
C ALA A 445 -19.26 42.86 -23.54
N GLY A 446 -19.89 42.23 -24.54
CA GLY A 446 -21.35 42.26 -24.69
C GLY A 446 -22.08 41.70 -23.46
N ASN A 447 -23.27 42.21 -23.16
CA ASN A 447 -24.10 41.74 -22.03
C ASN A 447 -25.18 40.73 -22.44
N ASP A 448 -25.13 40.22 -23.66
CA ASP A 448 -26.17 39.32 -24.19
C ASP A 448 -25.93 37.85 -23.83
N THR A 449 -24.69 37.47 -23.50
CA THR A 449 -24.32 36.10 -23.13
C THR A 449 -23.79 36.02 -21.70
N ASP A 450 -23.91 34.85 -21.08
CA ASP A 450 -23.42 34.61 -19.72
C ASP A 450 -21.90 34.81 -19.62
N GLU A 451 -21.16 34.47 -20.67
CA GLU A 451 -19.72 34.67 -20.77
C GLU A 451 -19.37 36.16 -20.77
N GLY A 452 -20.05 36.96 -21.60
CA GLY A 452 -19.82 38.40 -21.69
C GLY A 452 -20.19 39.11 -20.37
N LYS A 453 -21.33 38.77 -19.78
CA LYS A 453 -21.70 39.24 -18.43
C LYS A 453 -20.65 38.85 -17.38
N ALA A 454 -20.11 37.65 -17.44
CA ALA A 454 -19.04 37.20 -16.53
C ALA A 454 -17.70 37.91 -16.74
N GLN A 455 -17.45 38.51 -17.90
CA GLN A 455 -16.29 39.37 -18.13
C GLN A 455 -16.53 40.78 -17.56
N ASN A 456 -17.76 41.29 -17.64
CA ASN A 456 -18.13 42.60 -17.09
C ASN A 456 -18.15 42.62 -15.56
N ARG A 457 -18.55 41.53 -14.90
CA ARG A 457 -18.45 41.36 -13.44
C ARG A 457 -17.00 41.15 -13.00
N ARG A 458 -16.25 42.25 -12.84
CA ARG A 458 -14.80 42.23 -12.55
C ARG A 458 -14.39 43.28 -11.52
N ILE A 459 -13.19 43.10 -10.99
CA ILE A 459 -12.46 44.08 -10.17
C ILE A 459 -11.18 44.44 -10.92
N GLU A 460 -10.85 45.72 -10.98
CA GLU A 460 -9.59 46.23 -11.51
C GLU A 460 -8.79 46.93 -10.42
N PHE A 461 -7.46 46.94 -10.59
CA PHE A 461 -6.53 47.64 -9.72
C PHE A 461 -5.77 48.64 -10.60
N LEU A 462 -5.92 49.93 -10.32
CA LEU A 462 -5.26 51.01 -11.06
C LEU A 462 -4.23 51.69 -10.15
N VAL A 463 -2.97 51.65 -10.56
CA VAL A 463 -1.84 52.32 -9.90
C VAL A 463 -1.85 53.80 -10.27
N ARG A 464 -1.80 54.68 -9.27
CA ARG A 464 -1.85 56.14 -9.41
C ARG A 464 -0.53 56.82 -9.05
#